data_AF-A0A536FY70-F1
#
_entry.id   AF-A0A536FY70-F1
#
_cell.length_a   1.000
_cell.length_b   1.000
_cell.length_c   1.000
_cell.angle_alpha   90.00
_cell.angle_beta   90.00
_cell.angle_gamma   90.00
#
_symmetry.space_group_name_H-M   'P 1'
#
loop_
_entity.id
_entity.type
_entity.pdbx_description
1 polymer ?
#
loop_
_entity_poly.entity_id
_entity_poly.type
_entity_poly.pdbx_seq_one_letter_code
_entity_poly.pdbx_strand_id
1 'polypeptide(L)'
;AAALHARWADMREKGIPGADLAELEQQWTMSQATIVFGAGGAFWLPGGTEALARWQSETDAIWSRDLNRYRADAVLTEQNLHQALAPETFVQRKSRLDALSQARTPLEFATLRDDWAMEARLVPIDHRIALGASAIATQARQAVQLGIRSDPAADVLARSNAYADLGPLGRMSRAEFLTRSLLSTQKGLQGRLDAATVAQQNLQHAADEISIAALYGIDLSSLQARITHDRELFANALTVAAFDAISADGKDVTANADHAIYVVMSQTHIVSGVTFIYQNHPLSCEEAATSMALTHQGIYVSQDQILNEIGADLRAKSVDAQGRVRWGNPYQTFVGNVNGSESNYTGFGTFYPPLVRVAKAHGANILAYGSMSAATIYARVIAGHPVVAFSTWDWAWHPRRDYLSFDGQWIPWIGPVYASHVYTVVGVSSSQVLVNDPIRGQYWISKGAFEAGYSDFNEAIVFA
;
A
#
# COMPACT_ATOMS: atom_id res chain seq x y z
N ALA A 1 -31.28 -75.23 21.90
CA ALA A 1 -32.50 -74.91 21.13
C ALA A 1 -32.94 -73.48 21.42
N ALA A 2 -33.82 -73.22 22.40
CA ALA A 2 -34.31 -71.87 22.69
C ALA A 2 -33.20 -70.87 23.05
N ALA A 3 -32.16 -71.32 23.77
CA ALA A 3 -30.98 -70.51 24.07
C ALA A 3 -30.15 -70.11 22.82
N LEU A 4 -30.11 -70.95 21.77
CA LEU A 4 -29.45 -70.61 20.51
C LEU A 4 -30.25 -69.58 19.72
N HIS A 5 -31.57 -69.75 19.66
CA HIS A 5 -32.46 -68.77 19.03
C HIS A 5 -32.42 -67.40 19.75
N ALA A 6 -32.39 -67.39 21.09
CA ALA A 6 -32.17 -66.15 21.86
C ALA A 6 -30.80 -65.52 21.56
N ARG A 7 -29.76 -66.35 21.37
CA ARG A 7 -28.44 -65.88 20.96
C ARG A 7 -28.44 -65.26 19.56
N TRP A 8 -29.22 -65.78 18.61
CA TRP A 8 -29.33 -65.18 17.28
C TRP A 8 -30.04 -63.82 17.31
N ALA A 9 -31.01 -63.64 18.19
CA ALA A 9 -31.62 -62.32 18.44
C ALA A 9 -30.58 -61.33 19.00
N ASP A 10 -29.81 -61.74 20.02
CA ASP A 10 -28.70 -60.95 20.58
C ASP A 10 -27.61 -60.65 19.53
N MET A 11 -27.30 -61.60 18.65
CA MET A 11 -26.36 -61.39 17.54
C MET A 11 -26.84 -60.32 16.56
N ARG A 12 -28.14 -60.28 16.24
CA ARG A 12 -28.74 -59.22 15.40
C ARG A 12 -28.66 -57.86 16.08
N GLU A 13 -28.98 -57.80 17.37
CA GLU A 13 -28.84 -56.57 18.18
C GLU A 13 -27.38 -56.08 18.21
N LYS A 14 -26.42 -57.01 18.18
CA LYS A 14 -24.98 -56.73 18.12
C LYS A 14 -24.45 -56.50 16.70
N GLY A 15 -25.31 -56.45 15.69
CA GLY A 15 -24.96 -56.02 14.33
C GLY A 15 -24.68 -57.14 13.31
N ILE A 16 -24.99 -58.40 13.62
CA ILE A 16 -24.97 -59.48 12.62
C ILE A 16 -26.15 -59.26 11.65
N PRO A 17 -25.91 -59.21 10.32
CA PRO A 17 -26.98 -59.06 9.35
C PRO A 17 -27.99 -60.20 9.44
N GLY A 18 -29.29 -59.88 9.39
CA GLY A 18 -30.35 -60.90 9.45
C GLY A 18 -30.26 -61.94 8.32
N ALA A 19 -29.68 -61.57 7.17
CA ALA A 19 -29.43 -62.48 6.06
C ALA A 19 -28.46 -63.61 6.43
N ASP A 20 -27.49 -63.34 7.29
CA ASP A 20 -26.47 -64.31 7.70
C ASP A 20 -27.01 -65.36 8.68
N LEU A 21 -28.11 -65.05 9.38
CA LEU A 21 -28.80 -65.95 10.31
C LEU A 21 -30.04 -66.62 9.70
N ALA A 22 -30.44 -66.23 8.48
CA ALA A 22 -31.71 -66.62 7.87
C ALA A 22 -31.89 -68.14 7.74
N GLU A 23 -30.82 -68.86 7.38
CA GLU A 23 -30.84 -70.33 7.25
C GLU A 23 -31.03 -71.02 8.62
N LEU A 24 -30.35 -70.53 9.66
CA LEU A 24 -30.48 -71.05 11.03
C LEU A 24 -31.87 -70.80 11.61
N GLU A 25 -32.43 -69.61 11.38
CA GLU A 25 -33.79 -69.22 11.77
C GLU A 25 -34.85 -70.07 11.07
N GLN A 26 -34.65 -70.36 9.77
CA GLN A 26 -35.52 -71.26 9.01
C GLN A 26 -35.48 -72.69 9.57
N GLN A 27 -34.28 -73.22 9.81
CA GLN A 27 -34.09 -74.56 10.38
C GLN A 27 -34.70 -74.67 11.79
N TRP A 28 -34.56 -73.63 12.63
CA TRP A 28 -35.23 -73.54 13.93
C TRP A 28 -36.75 -73.55 13.80
N THR A 29 -37.31 -72.75 12.91
CA THR A 29 -38.77 -72.69 12.68
C THR A 29 -39.32 -74.05 12.23
N MET A 30 -38.64 -74.73 11.30
CA MET A 30 -39.00 -76.07 10.84
C MET A 30 -38.94 -77.10 11.97
N SER A 31 -37.98 -76.94 12.88
CA SER A 31 -37.80 -77.83 14.03
C SER A 31 -38.95 -77.70 15.04
N GLN A 32 -39.50 -76.50 15.27
CA GLN A 32 -40.61 -76.30 16.21
C GLN A 32 -41.90 -77.03 15.80
N ALA A 33 -42.05 -77.36 14.50
CA ALA A 33 -43.19 -78.09 13.97
C ALA A 33 -43.15 -79.62 14.25
N THR A 34 -42.04 -80.14 14.80
CA THR A 34 -41.77 -81.60 14.95
C THR A 34 -41.58 -82.06 16.41
N ILE A 35 -41.95 -81.23 17.39
CA ILE A 35 -41.78 -81.50 18.83
C ILE A 35 -42.85 -82.49 19.35
N VAL A 36 -42.43 -83.51 20.12
CA VAL A 36 -43.34 -84.48 20.78
C VAL A 36 -43.27 -84.31 22.31
N PHE A 37 -44.43 -84.19 22.99
CA PHE A 37 -44.53 -84.01 24.44
C PHE A 37 -44.88 -85.33 25.16
N GLY A 38 -44.10 -85.73 26.18
CA GLY A 38 -44.34 -86.93 27.01
C GLY A 38 -44.20 -86.66 28.51
N ALA A 39 -44.62 -87.61 29.36
CA ALA A 39 -44.83 -87.46 30.81
C ALA A 39 -43.58 -87.11 31.68
N GLY A 40 -42.45 -86.76 31.06
CA GLY A 40 -41.26 -86.23 31.73
C GLY A 40 -40.59 -85.05 31.02
N GLY A 41 -41.19 -84.48 29.96
CA GLY A 41 -40.65 -83.35 29.20
C GLY A 41 -40.84 -83.44 27.68
N ALA A 42 -40.45 -82.38 26.96
CA ALA A 42 -40.47 -82.32 25.50
C ALA A 42 -39.24 -83.03 24.89
N PHE A 43 -39.46 -83.88 23.88
CA PHE A 43 -38.40 -84.62 23.19
C PHE A 43 -38.31 -84.23 21.71
N TRP A 44 -37.07 -84.10 21.24
CA TRP A 44 -36.71 -83.97 19.83
C TRP A 44 -36.50 -85.36 19.22
N LEU A 45 -37.00 -85.61 18.00
CA LEU A 45 -36.80 -86.86 17.24
C LEU A 45 -35.29 -87.22 17.08
N PRO A 46 -34.93 -88.47 16.73
CA PRO A 46 -33.53 -88.91 16.66
C PRO A 46 -32.68 -87.98 15.79
N GLY A 47 -31.50 -87.57 16.27
CA GLY A 47 -30.60 -86.61 15.59
C GLY A 47 -30.61 -85.18 16.17
N GLY A 48 -31.45 -84.88 17.16
CA GLY A 48 -31.54 -83.55 17.78
C GLY A 48 -30.23 -83.03 18.41
N THR A 49 -29.36 -83.92 18.90
CA THR A 49 -28.04 -83.56 19.43
C THR A 49 -27.07 -83.13 18.34
N GLU A 50 -27.11 -83.79 17.17
CA GLU A 50 -26.26 -83.46 16.02
C GLU A 50 -26.70 -82.14 15.36
N ALA A 51 -28.02 -81.92 15.24
CA ALA A 51 -28.57 -80.67 14.73
C ALA A 51 -28.22 -79.47 15.65
N LEU A 52 -28.31 -79.65 16.97
CA LEU A 52 -27.91 -78.62 17.94
C LEU A 52 -26.41 -78.32 17.89
N ALA A 53 -25.56 -79.36 17.74
CA ALA A 53 -24.11 -79.18 17.60
C ALA A 53 -23.75 -78.45 16.29
N ARG A 54 -24.44 -78.79 15.19
CA ARG A 54 -24.30 -78.09 13.91
C ARG A 54 -24.71 -76.62 14.02
N TRP A 55 -25.88 -76.33 14.59
CA TRP A 55 -26.33 -74.95 14.80
C TRP A 55 -25.39 -74.15 15.68
N GLN A 56 -24.87 -74.75 16.75
CA GLN A 56 -23.86 -74.11 17.60
C GLN A 56 -22.60 -73.76 16.78
N SER A 57 -22.08 -74.71 16.00
CA SER A 57 -20.91 -74.51 15.14
C SER A 57 -21.11 -73.43 14.09
N GLU A 58 -22.25 -73.46 13.38
CA GLU A 58 -22.60 -72.45 12.36
C GLU A 58 -22.81 -71.06 12.98
N THR A 59 -23.43 -70.99 14.16
CA THR A 59 -23.59 -69.73 14.92
C THR A 59 -22.24 -69.13 15.30
N ASP A 60 -21.32 -69.96 15.81
CA ASP A 60 -19.96 -69.53 16.17
C ASP A 60 -19.15 -69.10 14.94
N ALA A 61 -19.32 -69.79 13.82
CA ALA A 61 -18.69 -69.46 12.54
C ALA A 61 -19.19 -68.12 11.98
N ILE A 62 -20.51 -67.88 11.98
CA ILE A 62 -21.12 -66.61 11.54
C ILE A 62 -20.62 -65.46 12.41
N TRP A 63 -20.67 -65.61 13.73
CA TRP A 63 -20.17 -64.59 14.66
C TRP A 63 -18.70 -64.24 14.39
N SER A 64 -17.84 -65.26 14.29
CA SER A 64 -16.40 -65.07 14.10
C SER A 64 -16.08 -64.44 12.75
N ARG A 65 -16.76 -64.88 11.67
CA ARG A 65 -16.59 -64.35 10.31
C ARG A 65 -16.94 -62.86 10.25
N ASP A 66 -18.12 -62.50 10.74
CA ASP A 66 -18.61 -61.12 10.60
C ASP A 66 -17.87 -60.19 11.55
N LEU A 67 -17.57 -60.62 12.79
CA LEU A 67 -16.73 -59.86 13.71
C LEU A 67 -15.36 -59.53 13.09
N ASN A 68 -14.71 -60.52 12.45
CA ASN A 68 -13.44 -60.30 11.77
C ASN A 68 -13.56 -59.35 10.58
N ARG A 69 -14.63 -59.47 9.79
CA ARG A 69 -14.91 -58.60 8.65
C ARG A 69 -15.11 -57.14 9.09
N TYR A 70 -16.02 -56.88 10.01
CA TYR A 70 -16.30 -55.52 10.50
C TYR A 70 -15.07 -54.91 11.19
N ARG A 71 -14.29 -55.71 11.91
CA ARG A 71 -13.01 -55.27 12.47
C ARG A 71 -12.01 -54.88 11.39
N ALA A 72 -11.87 -55.67 10.33
CA ALA A 72 -10.97 -55.38 9.22
C ALA A 72 -11.37 -54.07 8.49
N ASP A 73 -12.67 -53.87 8.26
CA ASP A 73 -13.20 -52.63 7.64
C ASP A 73 -12.92 -51.39 8.52
N ALA A 74 -13.10 -51.51 9.84
CA ALA A 74 -12.78 -50.45 10.79
C ALA A 74 -11.28 -50.13 10.82
N VAL A 75 -10.40 -51.15 10.81
CA VAL A 75 -8.94 -50.97 10.72
C VAL A 75 -8.56 -50.22 9.44
N LEU A 76 -9.11 -50.62 8.30
CA LEU A 76 -8.83 -49.96 7.01
C LEU A 76 -9.27 -48.50 7.03
N THR A 77 -10.42 -48.22 7.63
CA THR A 77 -10.94 -46.85 7.69
C THR A 77 -10.15 -45.99 8.68
N GLU A 78 -9.67 -46.55 9.79
CA GLU A 78 -8.71 -45.86 10.69
C GLU A 78 -7.44 -45.48 9.94
N GLN A 79 -6.88 -46.40 9.14
CA GLN A 79 -5.68 -46.13 8.34
C GLN A 79 -5.92 -45.01 7.32
N ASN A 80 -7.07 -45.02 6.65
CA ASN A 80 -7.45 -43.97 5.71
C ASN A 80 -7.60 -42.60 6.40
N LEU A 81 -8.23 -42.57 7.57
CA LEU A 81 -8.35 -41.34 8.37
C LEU A 81 -6.99 -40.85 8.86
N HIS A 82 -6.13 -41.75 9.33
CA HIS A 82 -4.77 -41.41 9.74
C HIS A 82 -3.97 -40.78 8.59
N GLN A 83 -4.07 -41.35 7.38
CA GLN A 83 -3.45 -40.79 6.19
C GLN A 83 -4.01 -39.42 5.84
N ALA A 84 -5.33 -39.23 5.95
CA ALA A 84 -5.97 -37.95 5.67
C ALA A 84 -5.53 -36.84 6.66
N LEU A 85 -5.39 -37.18 7.95
CA LEU A 85 -5.03 -36.23 9.02
C LEU A 85 -3.54 -35.85 9.05
N ALA A 86 -2.66 -36.55 8.33
CA ALA A 86 -1.21 -36.41 8.50
C ALA A 86 -0.71 -34.96 8.25
N PRO A 87 0.04 -34.33 9.19
CA PRO A 87 0.57 -34.92 10.42
C PRO A 87 -0.44 -34.97 11.57
N GLU A 88 -0.62 -36.17 12.12
CA GLU A 88 -1.48 -36.43 13.27
C GLU A 88 -0.66 -36.59 14.55
N THR A 89 -1.16 -36.08 15.68
CA THR A 89 -0.51 -36.29 16.98
C THR A 89 -0.62 -37.75 17.45
N PHE A 90 0.40 -38.21 18.18
CA PHE A 90 0.40 -39.55 18.79
C PHE A 90 -0.82 -39.78 19.71
N VAL A 91 -1.25 -38.74 20.45
CA VAL A 91 -2.38 -38.83 21.38
C VAL A 91 -3.70 -39.08 20.66
N GLN A 92 -3.96 -38.35 19.56
CA GLN A 92 -5.17 -38.51 18.75
C GLN A 92 -5.25 -39.91 18.14
N ARG A 93 -4.15 -40.38 17.55
CA ARG A 93 -4.10 -41.72 16.96
C ARG A 93 -4.28 -42.81 18.01
N LYS A 94 -3.60 -42.67 19.16
CA LYS A 94 -3.74 -43.60 20.28
C LYS A 94 -5.19 -43.72 20.73
N SER A 95 -5.90 -42.60 20.89
CA SER A 95 -7.32 -42.62 21.28
C SER A 95 -8.19 -43.43 20.30
N ARG A 96 -7.95 -43.34 18.99
CA ARG A 96 -8.68 -44.14 18.00
C ARG A 96 -8.33 -45.62 18.07
N LEU A 97 -7.05 -45.96 18.22
CA LEU A 97 -6.60 -47.34 18.36
C LEU A 97 -7.12 -47.98 19.65
N ASP A 98 -7.21 -47.20 20.73
CA ASP A 98 -7.79 -47.64 22.00
C ASP A 98 -9.30 -47.93 21.81
N ALA A 99 -10.05 -47.06 21.13
CA ALA A 99 -11.46 -47.30 20.80
C ALA A 99 -11.65 -48.57 19.94
N LEU A 100 -10.79 -48.79 18.95
CA LEU A 100 -10.76 -50.02 18.16
C LEU A 100 -10.49 -51.28 19.01
N SER A 101 -9.61 -51.15 20.02
CA SER A 101 -9.25 -52.24 20.93
C SER A 101 -10.35 -52.58 21.94
N GLN A 102 -11.24 -51.62 22.23
CA GLN A 102 -12.34 -51.76 23.18
C GLN A 102 -13.59 -52.34 22.54
N ALA A 103 -13.80 -52.14 21.23
CA ALA A 103 -14.93 -52.72 20.50
C ALA A 103 -14.93 -54.27 20.56
N ARG A 104 -16.12 -54.85 20.72
CA ARG A 104 -16.39 -56.28 20.91
C ARG A 104 -17.46 -56.83 19.97
N THR A 105 -18.24 -55.96 19.32
CA THR A 105 -19.38 -56.36 18.49
C THR A 105 -19.26 -55.82 17.06
N PRO A 106 -19.85 -56.51 16.06
CA PRO A 106 -19.97 -55.99 14.70
C PRO A 106 -20.55 -54.57 14.62
N LEU A 107 -21.57 -54.26 15.42
CA LEU A 107 -22.21 -52.94 15.48
C LEU A 107 -21.22 -51.85 15.91
N GLU A 108 -20.46 -52.07 16.99
CA GLU A 108 -19.46 -51.10 17.46
C GLU A 108 -18.38 -50.84 16.40
N PHE A 109 -17.90 -51.89 15.72
CA PHE A 109 -16.94 -51.72 14.62
C PHE A 109 -17.55 -50.98 13.43
N ALA A 110 -18.82 -51.24 13.09
CA ALA A 110 -19.54 -50.53 12.04
C ALA A 110 -19.70 -49.03 12.37
N THR A 111 -20.04 -48.69 13.61
CA THR A 111 -20.12 -47.29 14.07
C THR A 111 -18.77 -46.58 13.94
N LEU A 112 -17.68 -47.19 14.44
CA LEU A 112 -16.33 -46.63 14.29
C LEU A 112 -15.95 -46.43 12.82
N ARG A 113 -16.25 -47.42 11.96
CA ARG A 113 -16.01 -47.33 10.52
C ARG A 113 -16.76 -46.15 9.91
N ASP A 114 -18.05 -46.00 10.19
CA ASP A 114 -18.88 -44.96 9.55
C ASP A 114 -18.47 -43.55 10.02
N ASP A 115 -18.16 -43.39 11.31
CA ASP A 115 -17.65 -42.13 11.87
C ASP A 115 -16.30 -41.74 11.25
N TRP A 116 -15.35 -42.67 11.20
CA TRP A 116 -14.02 -42.38 10.63
C TRP A 116 -14.06 -42.19 9.12
N ALA A 117 -14.94 -42.89 8.40
CA ALA A 117 -15.12 -42.71 6.96
C ALA A 117 -15.68 -41.31 6.65
N MET A 118 -16.63 -40.84 7.46
CA MET A 118 -17.17 -39.48 7.35
C MET A 118 -16.08 -38.44 7.68
N GLU A 119 -15.34 -38.63 8.77
CA GLU A 119 -14.26 -37.72 9.15
C GLU A 119 -13.18 -37.64 8.06
N ALA A 120 -12.75 -38.78 7.51
CA ALA A 120 -11.73 -38.84 6.46
C ALA A 120 -12.15 -38.07 5.20
N ARG A 121 -13.46 -38.03 4.89
CA ARG A 121 -14.01 -37.22 3.78
C ARG A 121 -14.02 -35.72 4.09
N LEU A 122 -14.21 -35.35 5.35
CA LEU A 122 -14.26 -33.95 5.80
C LEU A 122 -12.87 -33.31 5.90
N VAL A 123 -11.85 -34.05 6.30
CA VAL A 123 -10.47 -33.51 6.47
C VAL A 123 -9.99 -32.65 5.28
N PRO A 124 -10.02 -33.10 4.02
CA PRO A 124 -9.58 -32.26 2.89
C PRO A 124 -10.47 -31.04 2.66
N ILE A 125 -11.75 -31.10 3.05
CA ILE A 125 -12.71 -30.00 2.93
C ILE A 125 -12.42 -28.96 4.02
N ASP A 126 -12.24 -29.40 5.26
CA ASP A 126 -11.92 -28.54 6.40
C ASP A 126 -10.60 -27.82 6.20
N HIS A 127 -9.60 -28.52 5.65
CA HIS A 127 -8.32 -27.89 5.31
C HIS A 127 -8.50 -26.77 4.27
N ARG A 128 -9.32 -26.97 3.23
CA ARG A 128 -9.61 -25.91 2.24
C ARG A 128 -10.38 -24.74 2.86
N ILE A 129 -11.34 -25.02 3.74
CA ILE A 129 -12.10 -24.00 4.47
C ILE A 129 -11.15 -23.16 5.35
N ALA A 130 -10.27 -23.82 6.10
CA ALA A 130 -9.26 -23.15 6.94
C ALA A 130 -8.30 -22.28 6.12
N LEU A 131 -7.80 -22.78 4.99
CA LEU A 131 -6.96 -22.00 4.08
C LEU A 131 -7.69 -20.78 3.50
N GLY A 132 -8.94 -20.96 3.05
CA GLY A 132 -9.77 -19.87 2.53
C GLY A 132 -10.04 -18.79 3.60
N ALA A 133 -10.35 -19.21 4.83
CA ALA A 133 -10.54 -18.28 5.94
C ALA A 133 -9.24 -17.51 6.28
N SER A 134 -8.09 -18.20 6.32
CA SER A 134 -6.79 -17.55 6.54
C SER A 134 -6.44 -16.52 5.45
N ALA A 135 -6.72 -16.84 4.19
CA ALA A 135 -6.54 -15.92 3.07
C ALA A 135 -7.42 -14.66 3.23
N ILE A 136 -8.71 -14.82 3.53
CA ILE A 136 -9.63 -13.69 3.77
C ILE A 136 -9.18 -12.86 4.97
N ALA A 137 -8.74 -13.47 6.07
CA ALA A 137 -8.24 -12.75 7.24
C ALA A 137 -7.00 -11.90 6.91
N THR A 138 -6.14 -12.39 6.01
CA THR A 138 -4.98 -11.63 5.52
C THR A 138 -5.40 -10.47 4.62
N GLN A 139 -6.31 -10.72 3.68
CA GLN A 139 -6.88 -9.68 2.81
C GLN A 139 -7.64 -8.61 3.61
N ALA A 140 -8.35 -8.99 4.67
CA ALA A 140 -9.06 -8.05 5.55
C ALA A 140 -8.07 -7.13 6.28
N ARG A 141 -6.91 -7.64 6.70
CA ARG A 141 -5.84 -6.79 7.27
C ARG A 141 -5.24 -5.84 6.23
N GLN A 142 -5.03 -6.30 4.99
CA GLN A 142 -4.58 -5.44 3.89
C GLN A 142 -5.61 -4.33 3.58
N ALA A 143 -6.90 -4.67 3.59
CA ALA A 143 -7.98 -3.70 3.41
C ALA A 143 -7.92 -2.59 4.49
N VAL A 144 -7.71 -2.97 5.76
CA VAL A 144 -7.51 -2.00 6.85
C VAL A 144 -6.29 -1.12 6.64
N GLN A 145 -5.16 -1.69 6.18
CA GLN A 145 -3.94 -0.91 5.88
C GLN A 145 -4.16 0.10 4.74
N LEU A 146 -4.96 -0.26 3.74
CA LEU A 146 -5.36 0.64 2.66
C LEU A 146 -6.48 1.61 3.07
N GLY A 147 -7.09 1.46 4.24
CA GLY A 147 -8.19 2.31 4.70
C GLY A 147 -9.53 2.02 4.02
N ILE A 148 -9.72 0.81 3.48
CA ILE A 148 -10.98 0.38 2.84
C ILE A 148 -11.73 -0.63 3.70
N ARG A 149 -13.05 -0.73 3.50
CA ARG A 149 -13.88 -1.75 4.13
C ARG A 149 -13.54 -3.16 3.64
N SER A 150 -13.70 -4.17 4.49
CA SER A 150 -13.46 -5.59 4.14
C SER A 150 -14.74 -6.44 4.06
N ASP A 151 -15.92 -5.84 4.17
CA ASP A 151 -17.19 -6.56 4.17
C ASP A 151 -17.37 -7.45 2.91
N PRO A 152 -17.92 -8.67 3.05
CA PRO A 152 -18.47 -9.30 4.26
C PRO A 152 -17.45 -10.18 5.04
N ALA A 153 -16.14 -9.92 4.95
CA ALA A 153 -15.11 -10.80 5.50
C ALA A 153 -15.33 -11.22 6.97
N ALA A 154 -15.69 -10.29 7.84
CA ALA A 154 -15.90 -10.58 9.27
C ALA A 154 -17.02 -11.62 9.51
N ASP A 155 -18.15 -11.51 8.80
CA ASP A 155 -19.27 -12.46 8.91
C ASP A 155 -18.88 -13.84 8.40
N VAL A 156 -18.18 -13.89 7.26
CA VAL A 156 -17.73 -15.16 6.67
C VAL A 156 -16.69 -15.87 7.55
N LEU A 157 -15.78 -15.11 8.17
CA LEU A 157 -14.82 -15.65 9.14
C LEU A 157 -15.51 -16.17 10.40
N ALA A 158 -16.52 -15.46 10.90
CA ALA A 158 -17.31 -15.93 12.05
C ALA A 158 -18.04 -17.25 11.75
N ARG A 159 -18.61 -17.39 10.55
CA ARG A 159 -19.23 -18.65 10.08
C ARG A 159 -18.22 -19.78 9.94
N SER A 160 -16.99 -19.47 9.50
CA SER A 160 -15.90 -20.45 9.41
C SER A 160 -15.49 -20.97 10.78
N ASN A 161 -15.40 -20.09 11.78
CA ASN A 161 -15.12 -20.49 13.16
C ASN A 161 -16.25 -21.36 13.73
N ALA A 162 -17.51 -20.92 13.58
CA ALA A 162 -18.67 -21.69 14.03
C ALA A 162 -18.81 -23.04 13.32
N TYR A 163 -18.30 -23.18 12.08
CA TYR A 163 -18.24 -24.45 11.36
C TYR A 163 -17.27 -25.43 11.99
N ALA A 164 -16.11 -24.96 12.46
CA ALA A 164 -15.09 -25.80 13.10
C ALA A 164 -15.59 -26.44 14.42
N ASP A 165 -16.54 -25.80 15.10
CA ASP A 165 -17.13 -26.29 16.35
C ASP A 165 -18.24 -27.35 16.15
N LEU A 166 -18.60 -27.68 14.90
CA LEU A 166 -19.67 -28.64 14.59
C LEU A 166 -19.17 -30.09 14.58
N GLY A 167 -20.05 -31.00 14.99
CA GLY A 167 -19.87 -32.43 14.75
C GLY A 167 -19.86 -32.78 13.24
N PRO A 168 -19.42 -33.99 12.87
CA PRO A 168 -19.19 -34.38 11.47
C PRO A 168 -20.40 -34.17 10.54
N LEU A 169 -21.60 -34.58 10.95
CA LEU A 169 -22.83 -34.38 10.17
C LEU A 169 -23.16 -32.89 9.96
N GLY A 170 -22.93 -32.07 10.98
CA GLY A 170 -23.12 -30.62 10.92
C GLY A 170 -22.16 -29.96 9.94
N ARG A 171 -20.87 -30.32 10.00
CA ARG A 171 -19.84 -29.90 9.02
C ARG A 171 -20.24 -30.33 7.61
N MET A 172 -20.54 -31.61 7.41
CA MET A 172 -20.89 -32.14 6.08
C MET A 172 -22.08 -31.42 5.45
N SER A 173 -23.11 -31.08 6.23
CA SER A 173 -24.30 -30.36 5.75
C SER A 173 -24.04 -28.90 5.33
N ARG A 174 -22.97 -28.26 5.85
CA ARG A 174 -22.69 -26.82 5.65
C ARG A 174 -21.47 -26.54 4.80
N ALA A 175 -20.61 -27.52 4.62
CA ALA A 175 -19.30 -27.36 4.01
C ALA A 175 -19.35 -26.76 2.59
N GLU A 176 -20.31 -27.19 1.76
CA GLU A 176 -20.44 -26.70 0.39
C GLU A 176 -20.75 -25.20 0.35
N PHE A 177 -21.76 -24.76 1.11
CA PHE A 177 -22.18 -23.37 1.14
C PHE A 177 -21.08 -22.46 1.71
N LEU A 178 -20.42 -22.90 2.79
CA LEU A 178 -19.31 -22.17 3.37
C LEU A 178 -18.14 -22.05 2.39
N THR A 179 -17.77 -23.14 1.71
CA THR A 179 -16.70 -23.14 0.69
C THR A 179 -17.00 -22.14 -0.43
N ARG A 180 -18.23 -22.12 -0.96
CA ARG A 180 -18.64 -21.15 -1.99
C ARG A 180 -18.59 -19.71 -1.47
N SER A 181 -19.02 -19.47 -0.24
CA SER A 181 -18.99 -18.15 0.40
C SER A 181 -17.56 -17.64 0.61
N LEU A 182 -16.65 -18.51 1.06
CA LEU A 182 -15.23 -18.20 1.20
C LEU A 182 -14.60 -17.86 -0.15
N LEU A 183 -14.78 -18.70 -1.17
CA LEU A 183 -14.21 -18.45 -2.50
C LEU A 183 -14.72 -17.14 -3.12
N SER A 184 -16.03 -16.87 -3.01
CA SER A 184 -16.60 -15.63 -3.53
C SER A 184 -16.09 -14.40 -2.78
N THR A 185 -15.97 -14.49 -1.45
CA THR A 185 -15.49 -13.38 -0.61
C THR A 185 -14.01 -13.11 -0.88
N GLN A 186 -13.19 -14.16 -0.95
CA GLN A 186 -11.77 -14.06 -1.26
C GLN A 186 -11.54 -13.39 -2.62
N LYS A 187 -12.26 -13.83 -3.66
CA LYS A 187 -12.16 -13.26 -5.01
C LYS A 187 -12.63 -11.81 -5.04
N GLY A 188 -13.77 -11.51 -4.42
CA GLY A 188 -14.35 -10.17 -4.38
C GLY A 188 -13.45 -9.18 -3.62
N LEU A 189 -12.91 -9.59 -2.47
CA LEU A 189 -12.01 -8.76 -1.68
C LEU A 189 -10.67 -8.57 -2.37
N GLN A 190 -10.11 -9.60 -3.04
CA GLN A 190 -8.88 -9.44 -3.83
C GLN A 190 -9.05 -8.39 -4.93
N GLY A 191 -10.11 -8.49 -5.74
CA GLY A 191 -10.35 -7.53 -6.82
C GLY A 191 -10.53 -6.10 -6.30
N ARG A 192 -11.14 -5.94 -5.12
CA ARG A 192 -11.26 -4.64 -4.45
C ARG A 192 -9.92 -4.10 -3.96
N LEU A 193 -9.04 -4.94 -3.40
CA LEU A 193 -7.68 -4.53 -3.00
C LEU A 193 -6.87 -4.04 -4.20
N ASP A 194 -6.94 -4.77 -5.31
CA ASP A 194 -6.23 -4.42 -6.54
C ASP A 194 -6.74 -3.07 -7.09
N ALA A 195 -8.06 -2.90 -7.20
CA ALA A 195 -8.68 -1.66 -7.68
C ALA A 195 -8.45 -0.48 -6.73
N ALA A 196 -8.51 -0.71 -5.41
CA ALA A 196 -8.22 0.32 -4.40
C ALA A 196 -6.78 0.81 -4.47
N THR A 197 -5.82 -0.08 -4.75
CA THR A 197 -4.41 0.32 -4.92
C THR A 197 -4.25 1.30 -6.08
N VAL A 198 -4.90 1.01 -7.22
CA VAL A 198 -4.88 1.89 -8.40
C VAL A 198 -5.58 3.22 -8.12
N ALA A 199 -6.75 3.19 -7.47
CA ALA A 199 -7.48 4.40 -7.10
C ALA A 199 -6.66 5.29 -6.13
N GLN A 200 -5.99 4.69 -5.14
CA GLN A 200 -5.11 5.42 -4.22
C GLN A 200 -3.95 6.11 -4.96
N GLN A 201 -3.33 5.43 -5.93
CA GLN A 201 -2.27 6.02 -6.74
C GLN A 201 -2.78 7.21 -7.58
N ASN A 202 -3.95 7.08 -8.21
CA ASN A 202 -4.53 8.18 -8.99
C ASN A 202 -4.94 9.36 -8.12
N LEU A 203 -5.48 9.13 -6.92
CA LEU A 203 -5.78 10.21 -5.97
C LEU A 203 -4.52 10.91 -5.46
N GLN A 204 -3.42 10.18 -5.27
CA GLN A 204 -2.14 10.79 -4.91
C GLN A 204 -1.61 11.64 -6.06
N HIS A 205 -1.60 11.10 -7.28
CA HIS A 205 -1.15 11.83 -8.46
C HIS A 205 -1.98 13.11 -8.70
N ALA A 206 -3.30 13.03 -8.55
CA ALA A 206 -4.16 14.21 -8.65
C ALA A 206 -3.86 15.26 -7.57
N ALA A 207 -3.58 14.85 -6.33
CA ALA A 207 -3.19 15.77 -5.26
C ALA A 207 -1.83 16.43 -5.52
N ASP A 208 -0.87 15.68 -6.08
CA ASP A 208 0.44 16.21 -6.47
C ASP A 208 0.29 17.23 -7.60
N GLU A 209 -0.51 16.93 -8.63
CA GLU A 209 -0.74 17.83 -9.75
C GLU A 209 -1.47 19.11 -9.33
N ILE A 210 -2.47 19.01 -8.44
CA ILE A 210 -3.10 20.18 -7.81
C ILE A 210 -2.06 21.02 -7.07
N SER A 211 -1.12 20.39 -6.36
CA SER A 211 -0.07 21.11 -5.62
C SER A 211 0.88 21.84 -6.57
N ILE A 212 1.19 21.27 -7.73
CA ILE A 212 1.96 21.91 -8.80
C ILE A 212 1.17 23.09 -9.38
N ALA A 213 -0.09 22.88 -9.75
CA ALA A 213 -0.96 23.92 -10.30
C ALA A 213 -1.12 25.12 -9.34
N ALA A 214 -1.14 24.88 -8.03
CA ALA A 214 -1.23 25.93 -7.02
C ALA A 214 -0.04 26.89 -7.04
N LEU A 215 1.14 26.45 -7.50
CA LEU A 215 2.31 27.32 -7.65
C LEU A 215 2.11 28.44 -8.68
N TYR A 216 1.19 28.23 -9.63
CA TYR A 216 0.82 29.19 -10.67
C TYR A 216 -0.30 30.15 -10.25
N GLY A 217 -0.75 30.11 -8.98
CA GLY A 217 -1.81 30.99 -8.48
C GLY A 217 -3.21 30.66 -9.03
N ILE A 218 -3.41 29.45 -9.55
CA ILE A 218 -4.70 28.99 -10.08
C ILE A 218 -5.67 28.70 -8.93
N ASP A 219 -6.93 29.11 -9.05
CA ASP A 219 -8.00 28.67 -8.14
C ASP A 219 -8.37 27.20 -8.43
N LEU A 220 -8.02 26.32 -7.49
CA LEU A 220 -8.19 24.87 -7.57
C LEU A 220 -9.20 24.35 -6.55
N SER A 221 -9.97 25.24 -5.92
CA SER A 221 -10.92 24.90 -4.85
C SER A 221 -11.91 23.80 -5.26
N SER A 222 -12.41 23.85 -6.50
CA SER A 222 -13.32 22.85 -7.04
C SER A 222 -12.68 21.46 -7.20
N LEU A 223 -11.43 21.40 -7.69
CA LEU A 223 -10.68 20.16 -7.85
C LEU A 223 -10.28 19.57 -6.49
N GLN A 224 -9.91 20.41 -5.53
CA GLN A 224 -9.63 19.99 -4.15
C GLN A 224 -10.86 19.41 -3.46
N ALA A 225 -12.04 20.00 -3.69
CA ALA A 225 -13.31 19.48 -3.18
C ALA A 225 -13.63 18.10 -3.76
N ARG A 226 -13.39 17.88 -5.07
CA ARG A 226 -13.56 16.57 -5.71
C ARG A 226 -12.66 15.51 -5.09
N ILE A 227 -11.37 15.78 -4.94
CA ILE A 227 -10.44 14.82 -4.30
C ILE A 227 -10.81 14.53 -2.85
N THR A 228 -11.30 15.52 -2.11
CA THR A 228 -11.78 15.33 -0.75
C THR A 228 -12.99 14.38 -0.73
N HIS A 229 -13.97 14.62 -1.62
CA HIS A 229 -15.13 13.76 -1.77
C HIS A 229 -14.75 12.33 -2.17
N ASP A 230 -13.84 12.16 -3.12
CA ASP A 230 -13.37 10.85 -3.56
C ASP A 230 -12.67 10.06 -2.46
N ARG A 231 -11.92 10.72 -1.57
CA ARG A 231 -11.31 10.07 -0.40
C ARG A 231 -12.37 9.54 0.56
N GLU A 232 -13.49 10.25 0.73
CA GLU A 232 -14.61 9.77 1.52
C GLU A 232 -15.30 8.56 0.86
N LEU A 233 -15.50 8.61 -0.47
CA LEU A 233 -16.04 7.48 -1.22
C LEU A 233 -15.11 6.26 -1.18
N PHE A 234 -13.80 6.48 -1.29
CA PHE A 234 -12.77 5.44 -1.26
C PHE A 234 -12.83 4.61 0.02
N ALA A 235 -12.91 5.27 1.18
CA ALA A 235 -13.00 4.58 2.46
C ALA A 235 -14.27 3.71 2.60
N ASN A 236 -15.35 4.10 1.91
CA ASN A 236 -16.66 3.45 2.00
C ASN A 236 -16.96 2.47 0.84
N ALA A 237 -16.08 2.38 -0.16
CA ALA A 237 -16.32 1.59 -1.36
C ALA A 237 -16.38 0.07 -1.10
N LEU A 238 -17.45 -0.56 -1.58
CA LEU A 238 -17.72 -2.00 -1.41
C LEU A 238 -17.61 -2.80 -2.71
N THR A 239 -17.33 -2.17 -3.84
CA THR A 239 -17.26 -2.81 -5.16
C THR A 239 -16.04 -2.35 -5.94
N VAL A 240 -15.58 -3.18 -6.88
CA VAL A 240 -14.52 -2.81 -7.83
C VAL A 240 -14.93 -1.60 -8.66
N ALA A 241 -16.17 -1.58 -9.16
CA ALA A 241 -16.69 -0.46 -9.96
C ALA A 241 -16.67 0.90 -9.23
N ALA A 242 -16.84 0.90 -7.90
CA ALA A 242 -16.73 2.14 -7.12
C ALA A 242 -15.28 2.66 -7.09
N PHE A 243 -14.29 1.78 -6.91
CA PHE A 243 -12.88 2.14 -7.00
C PHE A 243 -12.49 2.57 -8.43
N ASP A 244 -13.03 1.91 -9.46
CA ASP A 244 -12.79 2.29 -10.85
C ASP A 244 -13.31 3.69 -11.15
N ALA A 245 -14.49 4.05 -10.62
CA ALA A 245 -15.06 5.39 -10.75
C ALA A 245 -14.19 6.46 -10.07
N ILE A 246 -13.73 6.21 -8.85
CA ILE A 246 -12.79 7.10 -8.12
C ILE A 246 -11.48 7.25 -8.90
N SER A 247 -10.95 6.14 -9.42
CA SER A 247 -9.75 6.13 -10.25
C SER A 247 -9.92 6.95 -11.53
N ALA A 248 -11.10 6.90 -12.15
CA ALA A 248 -11.42 7.71 -13.32
C ALA A 248 -11.54 9.20 -12.97
N ASP A 249 -12.18 9.55 -11.85
CA ASP A 249 -12.29 10.94 -11.39
C ASP A 249 -10.91 11.53 -11.07
N GLY A 250 -10.06 10.78 -10.35
CA GLY A 250 -8.68 11.20 -10.08
C GLY A 250 -7.88 11.52 -11.36
N LYS A 251 -8.03 10.70 -12.41
CA LYS A 251 -7.38 10.98 -13.71
C LYS A 251 -7.95 12.23 -14.39
N ASP A 252 -9.26 12.43 -14.31
CA ASP A 252 -9.91 13.63 -14.84
C ASP A 252 -9.48 14.90 -14.08
N VAL A 253 -9.36 14.82 -12.75
CA VAL A 253 -8.80 15.90 -11.92
C VAL A 253 -7.37 16.23 -12.33
N THR A 254 -6.51 15.23 -12.50
CA THR A 254 -5.13 15.44 -13.00
C THR A 254 -5.14 16.13 -14.36
N ALA A 255 -5.94 15.65 -15.31
CA ALA A 255 -6.01 16.24 -16.66
C ALA A 255 -6.53 17.69 -16.62
N ASN A 256 -7.49 18.01 -15.75
CA ASN A 256 -8.00 19.36 -15.58
C ASN A 256 -6.96 20.30 -14.94
N ALA A 257 -6.19 19.81 -13.96
CA ALA A 257 -5.12 20.58 -13.35
C ALA A 257 -3.99 20.87 -14.36
N ASP A 258 -3.55 19.86 -15.11
CA ASP A 258 -2.55 20.00 -16.19
C ASP A 258 -3.03 20.95 -17.28
N HIS A 259 -4.30 20.82 -17.71
CA HIS A 259 -4.89 21.74 -18.68
C HIS A 259 -4.91 23.18 -18.17
N ALA A 260 -5.23 23.40 -16.89
CA ALA A 260 -5.21 24.74 -16.30
C ALA A 260 -3.79 25.33 -16.29
N ILE A 261 -2.77 24.52 -15.96
CA ILE A 261 -1.35 24.91 -16.06
C ILE A 261 -1.01 25.29 -17.49
N TYR A 262 -1.36 24.45 -18.46
CA TYR A 262 -1.11 24.71 -19.88
C TYR A 262 -1.73 26.05 -20.33
N VAL A 263 -2.99 26.31 -19.94
CA VAL A 263 -3.68 27.55 -20.28
C VAL A 263 -2.93 28.77 -19.73
N VAL A 264 -2.56 28.78 -18.44
CA VAL A 264 -1.84 29.93 -17.88
C VAL A 264 -0.44 30.07 -18.48
N MET A 265 0.28 28.98 -18.72
CA MET A 265 1.61 29.02 -19.34
C MET A 265 1.58 29.49 -20.81
N SER A 266 0.45 29.35 -21.50
CA SER A 266 0.31 29.80 -22.89
C SER A 266 0.12 31.32 -23.01
N GLN A 267 -0.20 32.00 -21.92
CA GLN A 267 -0.45 33.44 -21.86
C GLN A 267 0.80 34.22 -21.46
N THR A 268 0.79 35.52 -21.75
CA THR A 268 1.81 36.45 -21.25
C THR A 268 1.35 37.06 -19.93
N HIS A 269 2.17 36.89 -18.90
CA HIS A 269 1.95 37.42 -17.55
C HIS A 269 3.02 38.45 -17.23
N ILE A 270 2.61 39.58 -16.70
CA ILE A 270 3.52 40.64 -16.23
C ILE A 270 3.07 41.04 -14.83
N VAL A 271 4.00 40.96 -13.89
CA VAL A 271 3.83 41.35 -12.49
C VAL A 271 3.69 42.87 -12.41
N SER A 272 2.57 43.34 -11.87
CA SER A 272 2.35 44.76 -11.63
C SER A 272 3.08 45.25 -10.38
N GLY A 273 3.19 46.57 -10.18
CA GLY A 273 3.76 47.15 -8.95
C GLY A 273 5.28 47.09 -8.82
N VAL A 274 6.00 46.52 -9.79
CA VAL A 274 7.47 46.52 -9.78
C VAL A 274 8.01 47.77 -10.47
N THR A 275 8.59 48.68 -9.70
CA THR A 275 9.28 49.87 -10.21
C THR A 275 10.66 49.49 -10.74
N PHE A 276 10.98 49.88 -11.97
CA PHE A 276 12.32 49.70 -12.52
C PHE A 276 13.31 50.70 -11.90
N ILE A 277 14.48 50.20 -11.48
CA ILE A 277 15.53 50.99 -10.82
C ILE A 277 16.89 50.60 -11.44
N TYR A 278 17.64 51.58 -11.93
CA TYR A 278 19.02 51.38 -12.35
C TYR A 278 19.94 51.24 -11.13
N GLN A 279 20.98 50.39 -11.24
CA GLN A 279 22.00 50.32 -10.20
C GLN A 279 22.78 51.64 -10.10
N ASN A 280 23.02 52.11 -8.88
CA ASN A 280 23.75 53.36 -8.63
C ASN A 280 25.24 53.14 -8.31
N HIS A 281 25.66 51.91 -8.04
CA HIS A 281 27.06 51.49 -7.92
C HIS A 281 27.44 50.41 -8.95
N PRO A 282 28.72 50.31 -9.36
CA PRO A 282 29.22 49.30 -10.30
C PRO A 282 28.85 47.85 -9.98
N LEU A 283 28.79 47.47 -8.70
CA LEU A 283 28.53 46.11 -8.23
C LEU A 283 27.33 46.04 -7.27
N SER A 284 26.24 46.74 -7.60
CA SER A 284 25.01 46.76 -6.78
C SER A 284 23.80 46.13 -7.47
N CYS A 285 24.04 45.16 -8.36
CA CYS A 285 22.97 44.54 -9.14
C CYS A 285 21.98 43.78 -8.25
N GLU A 286 22.46 43.16 -7.18
CA GLU A 286 21.70 42.40 -6.21
C GLU A 286 20.78 43.29 -5.38
N GLU A 287 21.32 44.42 -4.91
CA GLU A 287 20.57 45.39 -4.12
C GLU A 287 19.59 46.16 -5.01
N ALA A 288 19.95 46.48 -6.25
CA ALA A 288 19.04 47.09 -7.22
C ALA A 288 17.86 46.16 -7.53
N ALA A 289 18.14 44.88 -7.84
CA ALA A 289 17.10 43.89 -8.09
C ALA A 289 16.21 43.64 -6.87
N THR A 290 16.80 43.55 -5.67
CA THR A 290 16.03 43.43 -4.41
C THR A 290 15.16 44.66 -4.18
N SER A 291 15.69 45.87 -4.39
CA SER A 291 14.93 47.12 -4.28
C SER A 291 13.75 47.16 -5.26
N MET A 292 13.96 46.75 -6.52
CA MET A 292 12.89 46.64 -7.50
C MET A 292 11.80 45.68 -7.03
N ALA A 293 12.16 44.47 -6.61
CA ALA A 293 11.18 43.47 -6.17
C ALA A 293 10.38 43.91 -4.93
N LEU A 294 11.00 44.61 -3.98
CA LEU A 294 10.32 45.16 -2.79
C LEU A 294 9.20 46.15 -3.13
N THR A 295 9.34 46.90 -4.22
CA THR A 295 8.33 47.90 -4.61
C THR A 295 6.98 47.27 -4.96
N HIS A 296 6.96 45.98 -5.33
CA HIS A 296 5.73 45.21 -5.55
C HIS A 296 4.84 45.15 -4.30
N GLN A 297 5.47 45.13 -3.13
CA GLN A 297 4.79 45.14 -1.83
C GLN A 297 4.62 46.57 -1.27
N GLY A 298 4.91 47.60 -2.07
CA GLY A 298 4.91 48.99 -1.61
C GLY A 298 6.05 49.32 -0.64
N ILE A 299 7.09 48.49 -0.58
CA ILE A 299 8.26 48.70 0.26
C ILE A 299 9.35 49.38 -0.57
N TYR A 300 9.84 50.53 -0.07
CA TYR A 300 10.84 51.35 -0.76
C TYR A 300 12.11 51.42 0.07
N VAL A 301 13.07 50.54 -0.23
CA VAL A 301 14.40 50.53 0.36
C VAL A 301 15.40 50.85 -0.74
N SER A 302 16.33 51.79 -0.50
CA SER A 302 17.36 52.13 -1.48
C SER A 302 18.50 51.11 -1.48
N GLN A 303 19.25 51.07 -2.58
CA GLN A 303 20.45 50.24 -2.70
C GLN A 303 21.45 50.53 -1.58
N ASP A 304 21.69 51.81 -1.29
CA ASP A 304 22.58 52.26 -0.22
C ASP A 304 22.09 51.80 1.16
N GLN A 305 20.78 51.80 1.42
CA GLN A 305 20.23 51.27 2.67
C GLN A 305 20.48 49.76 2.78
N ILE A 306 20.22 49.00 1.71
CA ILE A 306 20.47 47.56 1.69
C ILE A 306 21.96 47.27 1.92
N LEU A 307 22.86 47.94 1.19
CA LEU A 307 24.32 47.77 1.34
C LEU A 307 24.79 48.10 2.76
N ASN A 308 24.28 49.18 3.36
CA ASN A 308 24.63 49.59 4.72
C ASN A 308 24.18 48.56 5.76
N GLU A 309 23.00 47.96 5.58
CA GLU A 309 22.45 46.96 6.52
C GLU A 309 23.02 45.55 6.33
N ILE A 310 23.40 45.19 5.10
CA ILE A 310 24.11 43.93 4.83
C ILE A 310 25.55 44.00 5.36
N GLY A 311 26.19 45.16 5.24
CA GLY A 311 27.61 45.35 5.53
C GLY A 311 28.52 44.71 4.47
N ALA A 312 29.82 44.97 4.55
CA ALA A 312 30.79 44.46 3.57
C ALA A 312 32.05 43.88 4.22
N ASP A 313 32.50 42.73 3.71
CA ASP A 313 33.82 42.19 3.97
C ASP A 313 34.83 42.80 2.99
N LEU A 314 35.57 43.80 3.45
CA LEU A 314 36.53 44.55 2.64
C LEU A 314 37.91 43.88 2.56
N ARG A 315 38.09 42.68 3.12
CA ARG A 315 39.36 41.95 3.01
C ARG A 315 39.65 41.61 1.55
N ALA A 316 40.86 41.92 1.11
CA ALA A 316 41.29 41.65 -0.26
C ALA A 316 41.31 40.14 -0.54
N LYS A 317 40.98 39.76 -1.78
CA LYS A 317 41.15 38.39 -2.27
C LYS A 317 42.61 37.93 -2.07
N SER A 318 42.79 36.70 -1.58
CA SER A 318 44.09 36.03 -1.60
C SER A 318 44.10 34.85 -2.56
N VAL A 319 45.26 34.54 -3.14
CA VAL A 319 45.47 33.34 -3.96
C VAL A 319 46.57 32.56 -3.28
N ASP A 320 46.33 31.28 -2.99
CA ASP A 320 47.36 30.44 -2.36
C ASP A 320 48.38 29.93 -3.39
N ALA A 321 49.43 29.26 -2.89
CA ALA A 321 50.52 28.74 -3.73
C ALA A 321 50.06 27.67 -4.75
N GLN A 322 48.86 27.11 -4.58
CA GLN A 322 48.24 26.15 -5.50
C GLN A 322 47.28 26.83 -6.48
N GLY A 323 47.19 28.17 -6.48
CA GLY A 323 46.33 28.94 -7.37
C GLY A 323 44.87 29.00 -6.92
N ARG A 324 44.54 28.55 -5.69
CA ARG A 324 43.16 28.59 -5.19
C ARG A 324 42.84 29.98 -4.64
N VAL A 325 41.70 30.51 -5.05
CA VAL A 325 41.18 31.79 -4.57
C VAL A 325 40.60 31.61 -3.17
N ARG A 326 40.83 32.61 -2.31
CA ARG A 326 40.10 32.83 -1.06
C ARG A 326 39.62 34.26 -0.96
N TRP A 327 38.38 34.42 -0.51
CA TRP A 327 37.75 35.72 -0.33
C TRP A 327 36.66 35.71 0.74
N GLY A 328 35.90 36.79 0.86
CA GLY A 328 34.78 36.89 1.79
C GLY A 328 33.66 35.90 1.46
N ASN A 329 32.70 35.74 2.37
CA ASN A 329 31.56 34.85 2.15
C ASN A 329 30.30 35.66 1.75
N PRO A 330 29.83 35.57 0.49
CA PRO A 330 28.68 36.34 -0.01
C PRO A 330 27.36 35.91 0.64
N TYR A 331 27.29 34.73 1.26
CA TYR A 331 26.12 34.30 2.03
C TYR A 331 26.01 35.00 3.40
N GLN A 332 27.04 35.76 3.82
CA GLN A 332 27.07 36.48 5.11
C GLN A 332 26.91 37.99 4.94
N THR A 333 27.70 38.59 4.05
CA THR A 333 27.77 40.03 3.78
C THR A 333 28.06 40.29 2.30
N PHE A 334 28.11 41.55 1.89
CA PHE A 334 28.70 41.94 0.62
C PHE A 334 30.20 41.62 0.63
N VAL A 335 30.77 41.20 -0.49
CA VAL A 335 32.20 40.85 -0.61
C VAL A 335 32.95 41.89 -1.44
N GLY A 336 33.88 42.59 -0.80
CA GLY A 336 34.72 43.64 -1.38
C GLY A 336 34.03 45.00 -1.50
N ASN A 337 34.54 45.87 -2.37
CA ASN A 337 34.05 47.23 -2.54
C ASN A 337 32.96 47.29 -3.61
N VAL A 338 31.76 47.79 -3.27
CA VAL A 338 30.64 47.97 -4.21
C VAL A 338 30.97 48.92 -5.38
N ASN A 339 31.91 49.85 -5.18
CA ASN A 339 32.47 50.73 -6.21
C ASN A 339 33.71 50.15 -6.90
N GLY A 340 34.00 48.87 -6.68
CA GLY A 340 35.12 48.14 -7.25
C GLY A 340 34.80 47.56 -8.63
N SER A 341 35.52 46.49 -8.95
CA SER A 341 35.41 45.75 -10.20
C SER A 341 35.63 44.27 -9.93
N GLU A 342 34.71 43.44 -10.43
CA GLU A 342 34.83 41.97 -10.35
C GLU A 342 36.04 41.49 -11.15
N SER A 343 36.25 42.01 -12.36
CA SER A 343 37.41 41.69 -13.21
C SER A 343 38.76 42.03 -12.57
N ASN A 344 38.81 43.08 -11.76
CA ASN A 344 40.01 43.48 -11.03
C ASN A 344 40.07 42.89 -9.61
N TYR A 345 39.10 42.04 -9.22
CA TYR A 345 39.01 41.41 -7.90
C TYR A 345 38.97 42.40 -6.73
N THR A 346 38.39 43.57 -6.93
CA THR A 346 38.23 44.59 -5.87
C THR A 346 36.84 44.60 -5.25
N GLY A 347 35.87 43.94 -5.87
CA GLY A 347 34.52 43.68 -5.35
C GLY A 347 33.87 42.52 -6.08
N PHE A 348 32.93 41.83 -5.43
CA PHE A 348 32.21 40.70 -5.99
C PHE A 348 30.71 40.93 -5.95
N GLY A 349 30.11 40.91 -4.77
CA GLY A 349 28.65 40.89 -4.64
C GLY A 349 28.18 40.26 -3.34
N THR A 350 26.89 39.94 -3.28
CA THR A 350 26.25 39.23 -2.16
C THR A 350 25.26 38.19 -2.68
N PHE A 351 24.99 37.13 -1.92
CA PHE A 351 24.01 36.12 -2.29
C PHE A 351 22.68 36.34 -1.58
N TYR A 352 21.71 35.43 -1.80
CA TYR A 352 20.35 35.64 -1.32
C TYR A 352 20.18 35.82 0.20
N PRO A 353 20.93 35.17 1.13
CA PRO A 353 20.56 35.22 2.55
C PRO A 353 20.64 36.62 3.18
N PRO A 354 21.69 37.44 2.95
CA PRO A 354 21.73 38.80 3.45
C PRO A 354 20.63 39.70 2.88
N LEU A 355 20.32 39.56 1.59
CA LEU A 355 19.23 40.29 0.93
C LEU A 355 17.87 39.94 1.56
N VAL A 356 17.60 38.64 1.77
CA VAL A 356 16.37 38.16 2.43
C VAL A 356 16.27 38.68 3.86
N ARG A 357 17.39 38.71 4.60
CA ARG A 357 17.43 39.23 5.97
C ARG A 357 17.01 40.70 6.00
N VAL A 358 17.59 41.53 5.12
CA VAL A 358 17.22 42.95 5.02
C VAL A 358 15.78 43.12 4.56
N ALA A 359 15.37 42.45 3.48
CA ALA A 359 14.00 42.52 2.99
C ALA A 359 12.97 42.21 4.09
N LYS A 360 13.17 41.13 4.86
CA LYS A 360 12.30 40.78 6.00
C LYS A 360 12.35 41.81 7.14
N ALA A 361 13.51 42.39 7.43
CA ALA A 361 13.64 43.44 8.43
C ALA A 361 12.83 44.69 8.08
N HIS A 362 12.64 44.95 6.78
CA HIS A 362 11.77 46.01 6.23
C HIS A 362 10.30 45.58 6.02
N GLY A 363 9.91 44.41 6.53
CA GLY A 363 8.52 43.94 6.51
C GLY A 363 8.12 43.17 5.23
N ALA A 364 9.06 42.83 4.35
CA ALA A 364 8.74 42.08 3.15
C ALA A 364 8.28 40.65 3.47
N ASN A 365 7.22 40.23 2.80
CA ASN A 365 6.80 38.84 2.78
C ASN A 365 7.54 38.09 1.67
N ILE A 366 8.43 37.16 2.06
CA ILE A 366 9.23 36.34 1.15
C ILE A 366 8.63 34.93 1.10
N LEU A 367 8.16 34.51 -0.07
CA LEU A 367 7.47 33.22 -0.26
C LEU A 367 8.44 32.04 -0.35
N ALA A 368 9.59 32.25 -0.98
CA ALA A 368 10.64 31.25 -1.14
C ALA A 368 11.97 31.93 -1.44
N TYR A 369 13.08 31.28 -1.11
CA TYR A 369 14.42 31.73 -1.47
C TYR A 369 15.42 30.58 -1.46
N GLY A 370 16.56 30.78 -2.11
CA GLY A 370 17.61 29.77 -2.24
C GLY A 370 17.46 28.95 -3.51
N SER A 371 17.78 27.65 -3.43
CA SER A 371 17.83 26.81 -4.63
C SER A 371 16.44 26.55 -5.22
N MET A 372 16.20 26.91 -6.48
CA MET A 372 14.96 26.57 -7.19
C MET A 372 15.14 26.44 -8.71
N SER A 373 14.23 25.72 -9.36
CA SER A 373 14.24 25.54 -10.81
C SER A 373 13.74 26.78 -11.56
N ALA A 374 14.15 26.96 -12.82
CA ALA A 374 13.60 28.00 -13.70
C ALA A 374 12.08 27.85 -13.88
N ALA A 375 11.55 26.63 -13.95
CA ALA A 375 10.11 26.38 -14.00
C ALA A 375 9.37 26.92 -12.76
N THR A 376 9.97 26.78 -11.57
CA THR A 376 9.43 27.38 -10.34
C THR A 376 9.41 28.90 -10.42
N ILE A 377 10.45 29.53 -10.97
CA ILE A 377 10.47 30.99 -11.21
C ILE A 377 9.29 31.36 -12.12
N TYR A 378 9.09 30.63 -13.22
CA TYR A 378 8.00 30.92 -14.14
C TYR A 378 6.63 30.81 -13.47
N ALA A 379 6.40 29.76 -12.69
CA ALA A 379 5.16 29.57 -11.96
C ALA A 379 4.88 30.73 -10.99
N ARG A 380 5.89 31.19 -10.24
CA ARG A 380 5.75 32.30 -9.29
C ARG A 380 5.45 33.62 -9.99
N VAL A 381 6.10 33.89 -11.12
CA VAL A 381 5.84 35.10 -11.91
C VAL A 381 4.44 35.06 -12.52
N ILE A 382 3.97 33.91 -12.99
CA ILE A 382 2.59 33.71 -13.45
C ILE A 382 1.59 33.93 -12.29
N ALA A 383 1.93 33.50 -11.08
CA ALA A 383 1.14 33.75 -9.88
C ALA A 383 1.18 35.23 -9.40
N GLY A 384 1.89 36.11 -10.10
CA GLY A 384 1.95 37.54 -9.80
C GLY A 384 3.06 37.93 -8.82
N HIS A 385 4.06 37.07 -8.59
CA HIS A 385 5.16 37.31 -7.66
C HIS A 385 6.47 37.61 -8.42
N PRO A 386 7.11 38.78 -8.23
CA PRO A 386 8.39 39.05 -8.86
C PRO A 386 9.49 38.22 -8.21
N VAL A 387 10.48 37.84 -9.02
CA VAL A 387 11.56 36.94 -8.60
C VAL A 387 12.91 37.58 -8.86
N VAL A 388 13.72 37.74 -7.82
CA VAL A 388 15.14 38.11 -7.98
C VAL A 388 15.92 36.84 -8.30
N ALA A 389 16.57 36.79 -9.46
CA ALA A 389 17.26 35.60 -9.97
C ALA A 389 18.74 35.90 -10.26
N PHE A 390 19.61 35.00 -9.78
CA PHE A 390 21.05 35.05 -9.98
C PHE A 390 21.40 34.32 -11.27
N SER A 391 22.09 34.99 -12.19
CA SER A 391 22.37 34.48 -13.53
C SER A 391 23.67 35.06 -14.08
N THR A 392 24.01 34.71 -15.32
CA THR A 392 25.17 35.27 -16.02
C THR A 392 24.79 36.56 -16.75
N TRP A 393 25.74 37.46 -16.89
CA TRP A 393 25.54 38.74 -17.58
C TRP A 393 25.18 38.59 -19.07
N ASP A 394 25.67 37.53 -19.73
CA ASP A 394 25.52 37.28 -21.16
C ASP A 394 24.43 36.26 -21.51
N TRP A 395 23.70 35.76 -20.51
CA TRP A 395 22.67 34.72 -20.66
C TRP A 395 23.18 33.41 -21.27
N ALA A 396 24.47 33.11 -21.10
CA ALA A 396 25.07 31.86 -21.51
C ALA A 396 25.49 31.02 -20.30
N TRP A 397 25.50 29.70 -20.49
CA TRP A 397 26.06 28.79 -19.50
C TRP A 397 27.59 28.95 -19.47
N HIS A 398 28.14 29.02 -18.26
CA HIS A 398 29.56 29.08 -18.02
C HIS A 398 29.94 28.17 -16.85
N PRO A 399 31.08 27.47 -16.93
CA PRO A 399 31.48 26.55 -15.88
C PRO A 399 31.83 27.29 -14.59
N ARG A 400 31.31 26.80 -13.47
CA ARG A 400 31.72 27.23 -12.13
C ARG A 400 33.22 27.05 -11.84
N ARG A 401 33.75 27.98 -11.05
CA ARG A 401 35.11 28.09 -10.54
C ARG A 401 35.06 28.43 -9.04
N ASP A 402 34.46 27.56 -8.26
CA ASP A 402 34.23 27.80 -6.83
C ASP A 402 35.51 28.19 -6.08
N TYR A 403 35.36 29.09 -5.10
CA TYR A 403 36.44 29.47 -4.22
C TYR A 403 36.14 29.10 -2.77
N LEU A 404 37.18 28.97 -1.96
CA LEU A 404 37.04 28.66 -0.54
C LEU A 404 37.10 29.97 0.26
N SER A 405 35.99 30.37 0.87
CA SER A 405 35.92 31.61 1.65
C SER A 405 36.83 31.56 2.89
N PHE A 406 37.05 32.73 3.51
CA PHE A 406 37.89 32.86 4.71
C PHE A 406 37.35 32.08 5.93
N ASP A 407 36.05 31.81 5.99
CA ASP A 407 35.41 30.98 7.02
C ASP A 407 35.34 29.49 6.65
N GLY A 408 35.89 29.10 5.49
CA GLY A 408 36.04 27.70 5.09
C GLY A 408 34.85 27.11 4.33
N GLN A 409 33.92 27.94 3.84
CA GLN A 409 32.81 27.52 3.00
C GLN A 409 33.20 27.55 1.50
N TRP A 410 32.79 26.53 0.74
CA TRP A 410 32.90 26.58 -0.72
C TRP A 410 31.81 27.48 -1.29
N ILE A 411 32.22 28.47 -2.07
CA ILE A 411 31.35 29.48 -2.65
C ILE A 411 31.22 29.21 -4.15
N PRO A 412 29.99 28.94 -4.65
CA PRO A 412 29.72 28.90 -6.08
C PRO A 412 30.17 30.21 -6.72
N TRP A 413 31.05 30.15 -7.70
CA TRP A 413 31.56 31.36 -8.33
C TRP A 413 31.87 31.14 -9.80
N ILE A 414 31.31 31.96 -10.68
CA ILE A 414 31.48 31.85 -12.15
C ILE A 414 32.47 32.92 -12.67
N GLY A 415 32.98 33.77 -11.79
CA GLY A 415 33.61 35.03 -12.18
C GLY A 415 35.00 34.92 -12.82
N PRO A 416 35.68 36.07 -12.94
CA PRO A 416 35.09 37.37 -13.26
C PRO A 416 35.01 37.59 -14.79
N VAL A 417 35.35 36.56 -15.59
CA VAL A 417 35.43 36.64 -17.06
C VAL A 417 34.04 36.73 -17.69
N TYR A 418 33.06 36.06 -17.08
CA TYR A 418 31.69 35.96 -17.60
C TYR A 418 30.66 36.74 -16.77
N ALA A 419 31.12 37.37 -15.68
CA ALA A 419 30.41 38.19 -14.68
C ALA A 419 29.08 37.62 -14.17
N SER A 420 28.98 37.38 -12.86
CA SER A 420 27.67 37.15 -12.24
C SER A 420 26.82 38.40 -12.34
N HIS A 421 25.53 38.24 -12.59
CA HIS A 421 24.56 39.34 -12.62
C HIS A 421 23.25 38.92 -11.95
N VAL A 422 22.47 39.90 -11.50
CA VAL A 422 21.20 39.66 -10.83
C VAL A 422 20.10 40.50 -11.45
N TYR A 423 18.97 39.85 -11.68
CA TYR A 423 17.83 40.39 -12.40
C TYR A 423 16.57 40.29 -11.55
N THR A 424 15.63 41.21 -11.72
CA THR A 424 14.24 40.97 -11.27
C THR A 424 13.42 40.46 -12.43
N VAL A 425 13.00 39.20 -12.37
CA VAL A 425 12.03 38.63 -13.30
C VAL A 425 10.64 39.16 -12.96
N VAL A 426 10.02 39.82 -13.94
CA VAL A 426 8.74 40.53 -13.77
C VAL A 426 7.70 40.11 -14.81
N GLY A 427 8.03 39.17 -15.70
CA GLY A 427 7.05 38.63 -16.62
C GLY A 427 7.52 37.36 -17.30
N VAL A 428 6.55 36.59 -17.80
CA VAL A 428 6.76 35.33 -18.50
C VAL A 428 5.74 35.24 -19.63
N SER A 429 6.18 34.77 -20.80
CA SER A 429 5.31 34.35 -21.88
C SER A 429 5.51 32.86 -22.15
N SER A 430 4.85 32.33 -23.18
CA SER A 430 5.03 30.93 -23.58
C SER A 430 6.49 30.58 -23.87
N SER A 431 7.28 31.50 -24.44
CA SER A 431 8.65 31.26 -24.88
C SER A 431 9.71 32.21 -24.31
N GLN A 432 9.31 33.28 -23.61
CA GLN A 432 10.22 34.33 -23.14
C GLN A 432 10.01 34.69 -21.67
N VAL A 433 11.01 35.37 -21.11
CA VAL A 433 11.06 35.90 -19.74
C VAL A 433 11.32 37.41 -19.84
N LEU A 434 10.53 38.22 -19.15
CA LEU A 434 10.72 39.67 -19.02
C LEU A 434 11.54 39.93 -17.76
N VAL A 435 12.68 40.55 -17.95
CA VAL A 435 13.62 40.86 -16.87
C VAL A 435 13.81 42.37 -16.76
N ASN A 436 13.85 42.85 -15.53
CA ASN A 436 14.44 44.13 -15.18
C ASN A 436 15.93 43.91 -14.91
N ASP A 437 16.76 44.32 -15.87
CA ASP A 437 18.20 44.34 -15.73
C ASP A 437 18.63 45.70 -15.18
N PRO A 438 19.23 45.76 -13.98
CA PRO A 438 19.57 47.02 -13.33
C PRO A 438 20.65 47.82 -14.08
N ILE A 439 21.28 47.28 -15.13
CA ILE A 439 22.22 48.00 -16.00
C ILE A 439 21.58 48.35 -17.33
N ARG A 440 20.90 47.40 -17.98
CA ARG A 440 20.48 47.55 -19.39
C ARG A 440 19.04 48.01 -19.58
N GLY A 441 18.22 48.05 -18.54
CA GLY A 441 16.79 48.33 -18.67
C GLY A 441 15.93 47.07 -18.67
N GLN A 442 14.65 47.23 -19.01
CA GLN A 442 13.71 46.12 -19.09
C GLN A 442 13.69 45.53 -20.51
N TYR A 443 13.79 44.21 -20.63
CA TYR A 443 13.72 43.51 -21.93
C TYR A 443 13.28 42.05 -21.80
N TRP A 444 12.84 41.48 -22.92
CA TRP A 444 12.49 40.06 -23.06
C TRP A 444 13.71 39.24 -23.51
N ILE A 445 13.88 38.07 -22.92
CA ILE A 445 14.85 37.03 -23.34
C ILE A 445 14.15 35.70 -23.56
N SER A 446 14.72 34.79 -24.35
CA SER A 446 14.16 33.45 -24.48
C SER A 446 14.33 32.65 -23.18
N LYS A 447 13.40 31.74 -22.89
CA LYS A 447 13.51 30.80 -21.75
C LYS A 447 14.80 29.99 -21.80
N GLY A 448 15.21 29.56 -22.99
CA GLY A 448 16.48 28.82 -23.16
C GLY A 448 17.71 29.65 -22.80
N ALA A 449 17.73 30.96 -23.09
CA ALA A 449 18.83 31.84 -22.67
C ALA A 449 18.80 32.09 -21.15
N PHE A 450 17.61 32.30 -20.59
CA PHE A 450 17.45 32.41 -19.13
C PHE A 450 17.96 31.15 -18.42
N GLU A 451 17.52 29.97 -18.86
CA GLU A 451 17.92 28.67 -18.30
C GLU A 451 19.42 28.43 -18.43
N ALA A 452 20.01 28.77 -19.58
CA ALA A 452 21.46 28.65 -19.79
C ALA A 452 22.25 29.48 -18.76
N GLY A 453 21.90 30.77 -18.62
CA GLY A 453 22.59 31.65 -17.66
C GLY A 453 22.29 31.35 -16.19
N TYR A 454 21.09 30.83 -15.87
CA TYR A 454 20.65 30.57 -14.50
C TYR A 454 21.16 29.23 -13.93
N SER A 455 21.35 28.23 -14.79
CA SER A 455 21.53 26.81 -14.41
C SER A 455 22.62 26.48 -13.39
N ASP A 456 23.73 27.22 -13.36
CA ASP A 456 24.83 26.97 -12.41
C ASP A 456 24.67 27.72 -11.08
N PHE A 457 23.83 28.76 -11.03
CA PHE A 457 23.44 29.43 -9.79
C PHE A 457 22.31 28.65 -9.12
N ASN A 458 21.19 28.47 -9.83
CA ASN A 458 19.92 27.99 -9.29
C ASN A 458 19.44 28.76 -8.06
N GLU A 459 19.86 30.00 -7.84
CA GLU A 459 19.49 30.80 -6.68
C GLU A 459 18.51 31.90 -7.05
N ALA A 460 17.43 32.01 -6.27
CA ALA A 460 16.45 33.07 -6.45
C ALA A 460 15.74 33.45 -5.14
N ILE A 461 14.99 34.55 -5.17
CA ILE A 461 14.16 35.06 -4.07
C ILE A 461 12.79 35.43 -4.65
N VAL A 462 11.72 34.90 -4.06
CA VAL A 462 10.33 35.12 -4.49
C VAL A 462 9.66 36.07 -3.50
N PHE A 463 9.20 37.22 -3.99
CA PHE A 463 8.51 38.23 -3.21
C PHE A 463 7.00 38.07 -3.38
N ALA A 464 6.27 38.03 -2.28
CA ALA A 464 4.81 37.89 -2.27
C ALA A 464 4.09 39.05 -2.94
#